data_AF-A0AAU4JD42-F1
#
_entry.id   AF-A0AAU4JD42-F1
#
_cell.length_a   1.000
_cell.length_b   1.000
_cell.length_c   1.000
_cell.angle_alpha   90.00
_cell.angle_beta   90.00
_cell.angle_gamma   90.00
#
_symmetry.space_group_name_H-M   'P 1'
#
loop_
_entity.id
_entity.type
_entity.pdbx_description
1 polymer ?
#
loop_
_entity_poly.entity_id
_entity_poly.type
_entity_poly.pdbx_seq_one_letter_code
_entity_poly.pdbx_strand_id
1 'polypeptide(L)'
;MTKSGTDPQQPSPTDRSDADDVEQHACPKCDAQPGSPCRSRGGAVASAYHTRRFTLVPRLRKALRVPTPADRGPGRPWRPGTPPPAPIDPDLPSADIRIGYARCSTLGHELDSQLDALTGHGIPRGNIFSEKISTRIRVRPKFEEALRTAREVKAHAPHCRVIFTVYEMKRLGRDAAELTALADHLTAHGLILEMLAGPLPGIYDPTGPGKLLFAFFAAMAETERENIRESTLEGLDTAARKGKHGGRPSVITDDMLHTVLRRRANGESVEQIQPDLIIPTGKRKGQSPSVASIYRALAEHAKREAYPEAVEQAHADFAALAGNEVPEPCTETKVLTTR
;
A
#
# COMPACT_ATOMS: atom_id res chain seq x y z
N MET A 1 35.70 -60.34 24.87
CA MET A 1 36.42 -59.05 24.75
C MET A 1 36.12 -58.46 23.38
N THR A 2 34.97 -57.81 23.26
CA THR A 2 34.46 -57.19 22.03
C THR A 2 35.04 -55.79 21.92
N LYS A 3 35.91 -55.56 20.92
CA LYS A 3 36.40 -54.22 20.58
C LYS A 3 35.29 -53.47 19.85
N SER A 4 34.80 -52.43 20.51
CA SER A 4 33.89 -51.40 20.01
C SER A 4 34.43 -50.78 18.72
N GLY A 5 33.67 -50.92 17.63
CA GLY A 5 33.88 -50.16 16.40
C GLY A 5 33.45 -48.71 16.61
N THR A 6 34.37 -47.79 16.40
CA THR A 6 34.09 -46.36 16.28
C THR A 6 33.92 -46.07 14.80
N ASP A 7 32.68 -45.94 14.36
CA ASP A 7 32.28 -45.52 13.03
C ASP A 7 32.75 -44.06 12.80
N PRO A 8 33.41 -43.71 11.68
CA PRO A 8 33.76 -42.32 11.42
C PRO A 8 32.49 -41.53 11.11
N GLN A 9 32.07 -40.76 12.11
CA GLN A 9 31.00 -39.77 12.07
C GLN A 9 31.03 -38.96 10.78
N GLN A 10 29.96 -39.08 9.97
CA GLN A 10 29.73 -38.20 8.82
C GLN A 10 29.58 -36.74 9.32
N PRO A 11 30.24 -35.75 8.69
CA PRO A 11 30.11 -34.36 9.09
C PRO A 11 28.71 -33.81 8.77
N SER A 12 28.18 -33.05 9.72
CA SER A 12 26.91 -32.31 9.68
C SER A 12 26.88 -31.23 8.58
N PRO A 13 25.69 -30.84 8.06
CA PRO A 13 25.56 -30.07 6.83
C PRO A 13 25.78 -28.54 6.94
N THR A 14 26.56 -28.06 7.92
CA THR A 14 26.67 -26.61 8.22
C THR A 14 28.04 -25.97 8.05
N ASP A 15 29.07 -26.66 7.55
CA ASP A 15 30.32 -26.01 7.12
C ASP A 15 30.75 -26.55 5.76
N ARG A 16 30.29 -25.91 4.67
CA ARG A 16 30.88 -26.12 3.35
C ARG A 16 32.33 -25.63 3.39
N SER A 17 33.28 -26.52 3.15
CA SER A 17 34.69 -26.13 3.16
C SER A 17 35.03 -25.26 1.95
N ASP A 18 36.04 -24.39 2.07
CA ASP A 18 36.55 -23.60 0.92
C ASP A 18 36.89 -24.48 -0.28
N ALA A 19 37.32 -25.72 -0.03
CA ALA A 19 37.62 -26.70 -1.06
C ALA A 19 36.34 -27.17 -1.79
N ASP A 20 35.25 -27.45 -1.08
CA ASP A 20 33.98 -27.87 -1.68
C ASP A 20 33.37 -26.77 -2.55
N ASP A 21 33.52 -25.51 -2.15
CA ASP A 21 33.10 -24.35 -2.95
C ASP A 21 33.95 -24.19 -4.21
N VAL A 22 35.28 -24.37 -4.10
CA VAL A 22 36.19 -24.28 -5.25
C VAL A 22 35.99 -25.44 -6.23
N GLU A 23 35.69 -26.63 -5.74
CA GLU A 23 35.49 -27.81 -6.57
C GLU A 23 34.19 -27.78 -7.37
N GLN A 24 33.18 -26.98 -7.00
CA GLN A 24 31.92 -26.82 -7.75
C GLN A 24 32.11 -26.27 -9.18
N HIS A 25 33.25 -25.64 -9.46
CA HIS A 25 33.54 -25.05 -10.76
C HIS A 25 34.56 -25.89 -11.55
N ALA A 26 34.43 -25.93 -12.87
CA ALA A 26 35.47 -26.48 -13.74
C ALA A 26 36.73 -25.60 -13.70
N CYS A 27 37.92 -26.20 -13.69
CA CYS A 27 39.17 -25.44 -13.65
C CYS A 27 39.63 -25.06 -15.07
N PRO A 28 39.69 -23.76 -15.44
CA PRO A 28 40.10 -23.33 -16.78
C PRO A 28 41.62 -23.44 -17.05
N LYS A 29 42.39 -24.06 -16.16
CA LYS A 29 43.85 -24.20 -16.27
C LYS A 29 44.32 -25.65 -16.35
N CYS A 30 43.59 -26.58 -15.73
CA CYS A 30 43.91 -28.01 -15.76
C CYS A 30 42.71 -28.85 -16.19
N ASP A 31 41.66 -28.20 -16.68
CA ASP A 31 40.40 -28.78 -17.15
C ASP A 31 39.75 -29.80 -16.21
N ALA A 32 40.06 -29.68 -14.91
CA ALA A 32 39.47 -30.48 -13.86
C ALA A 32 37.96 -30.22 -13.81
N GLN A 33 37.17 -31.28 -13.94
CA GLN A 33 35.70 -31.21 -13.89
C GLN A 33 35.20 -30.75 -12.51
N PRO A 34 33.95 -30.23 -12.42
CA PRO A 34 33.29 -30.00 -11.15
C PRO A 34 33.34 -31.25 -10.24
N GLY A 35 33.62 -31.06 -8.95
CA GLY A 35 33.77 -32.13 -7.97
C GLY A 35 35.13 -32.85 -7.98
N SER A 36 36.17 -32.26 -8.61
CA SER A 36 37.52 -32.83 -8.63
C SER A 36 38.62 -31.84 -8.23
N PRO A 37 39.70 -32.28 -7.55
CA PRO A 37 40.79 -31.38 -7.17
C PRO A 37 41.63 -30.93 -8.37
N CYS A 38 42.32 -29.79 -8.24
CA CYS A 38 43.22 -29.31 -9.29
C CYS A 38 44.43 -30.23 -9.49
N ARG A 39 44.93 -30.31 -10.72
CA ARG A 39 46.11 -31.11 -11.09
C ARG A 39 47.27 -30.23 -11.58
N SER A 40 48.48 -30.70 -11.32
CA SER A 40 49.72 -30.18 -11.91
C SER A 40 49.86 -30.60 -13.37
N ARG A 41 50.85 -30.04 -14.09
CA ARG A 41 51.13 -30.43 -15.50
C ARG A 41 51.44 -31.93 -15.66
N GLY A 42 52.00 -32.58 -14.63
CA GLY A 42 52.31 -34.01 -14.64
C GLY A 42 51.13 -34.91 -14.20
N GLY A 43 49.91 -34.38 -14.09
CA GLY A 43 48.72 -35.16 -13.73
C GLY A 43 48.55 -35.46 -12.23
N ALA A 44 49.57 -35.22 -11.42
CA ALA A 44 49.48 -35.34 -9.95
C ALA A 44 48.58 -34.24 -9.35
N VAL A 45 47.89 -34.56 -8.25
CA VAL A 45 47.07 -33.61 -7.50
C VAL A 45 47.95 -32.46 -6.98
N ALA A 46 47.51 -31.23 -7.22
CA ALA A 46 48.21 -30.05 -6.74
C ALA A 46 47.99 -29.87 -5.22
N SER A 47 48.99 -29.35 -4.51
CA SER A 47 48.84 -29.01 -3.08
C SER A 47 47.90 -27.82 -2.84
N ALA A 48 47.61 -27.05 -3.89
CA ALA A 48 46.68 -25.94 -3.86
C ALA A 48 45.91 -25.84 -5.18
N TYR A 49 44.69 -25.29 -5.11
CA TYR A 49 43.88 -25.02 -6.29
C TYR A 49 44.49 -23.90 -7.13
N HIS A 50 44.33 -23.99 -8.46
CA HIS A 50 44.74 -22.91 -9.36
C HIS A 50 43.95 -21.63 -9.08
N THR A 51 44.62 -20.48 -9.09
CA THR A 51 44.02 -19.16 -8.83
C THR A 51 42.72 -18.95 -9.59
N ARG A 52 42.74 -19.22 -10.90
CA ARG A 52 41.56 -19.05 -11.77
C ARG A 52 40.34 -19.84 -11.32
N ARG A 53 40.48 -20.95 -10.59
CA ARG A 53 39.35 -21.76 -10.13
C ARG A 53 38.69 -21.15 -8.90
N PHE A 54 39.48 -20.74 -7.90
CA PHE A 54 38.91 -20.16 -6.68
C PHE A 54 38.50 -18.70 -6.82
N THR A 55 39.00 -17.99 -7.83
CA THR A 55 38.49 -16.64 -8.19
C THR A 55 37.02 -16.68 -8.65
N LEU A 56 36.50 -17.84 -9.09
CA LEU A 56 35.10 -18.02 -9.48
C LEU A 56 34.13 -17.99 -8.29
N VAL A 57 34.63 -18.19 -7.08
CA VAL A 57 33.84 -18.11 -5.85
C VAL A 57 33.93 -16.68 -5.29
N PRO A 58 32.82 -15.91 -5.22
CA PRO A 58 32.85 -14.50 -4.82
C PRO A 58 33.55 -14.24 -3.48
N ARG A 59 33.37 -15.12 -2.49
CA ARG A 59 33.99 -15.04 -1.15
C ARG A 59 35.52 -15.25 -1.17
N LEU A 60 36.04 -16.05 -2.10
CA LEU A 60 37.46 -16.43 -2.19
C LEU A 60 38.24 -15.61 -3.23
N ARG A 61 37.59 -14.63 -3.88
CA ARG A 61 38.18 -13.82 -4.95
C ARG A 61 39.46 -13.07 -4.55
N LYS A 62 39.58 -12.69 -3.26
CA LYS A 62 40.75 -12.00 -2.69
C LYS A 62 41.73 -12.94 -1.99
N ALA A 63 41.42 -14.24 -1.88
CA ALA A 63 42.33 -15.21 -1.28
C ALA A 63 43.55 -15.42 -2.18
N LEU A 64 44.73 -15.59 -1.59
CA LEU A 64 45.96 -15.86 -2.35
C LEU A 64 46.10 -17.33 -2.72
N ARG A 65 45.58 -18.22 -1.88
CA ARG A 65 45.68 -19.67 -2.03
C ARG A 65 44.56 -20.36 -1.24
N VAL A 66 43.98 -21.39 -1.83
CA VAL A 66 43.13 -22.37 -1.14
C VAL A 66 43.86 -23.72 -1.17
N PRO A 67 44.19 -24.32 -0.02
CA PRO A 67 44.88 -25.61 0.03
C PRO A 67 43.93 -26.74 -0.40
N THR A 68 44.48 -27.75 -1.06
CA THR A 68 43.72 -28.97 -1.37
C THR A 68 43.63 -29.84 -0.11
N PRO A 69 42.43 -30.30 0.29
CA PRO A 69 42.24 -31.13 1.47
C PRO A 69 43.12 -32.39 1.49
N ALA A 70 43.56 -32.82 2.68
CA ALA A 70 44.47 -33.96 2.84
C ALA A 70 43.85 -35.29 2.36
N ASP A 71 42.53 -35.42 2.42
CA ASP A 71 41.76 -36.57 1.92
C ASP A 71 41.64 -36.62 0.39
N ARG A 72 42.11 -35.58 -0.31
CA ARG A 72 42.22 -35.50 -1.79
C ARG A 72 43.67 -35.63 -2.29
N GLY A 73 44.64 -35.87 -1.41
CA GLY A 73 46.08 -35.94 -1.73
C GLY A 73 46.54 -37.17 -2.53
N PRO A 74 47.83 -37.22 -2.91
CA PRO A 74 48.41 -38.30 -3.72
C PRO A 74 48.27 -39.69 -3.06
N GLY A 75 47.97 -40.72 -3.85
CA GLY A 75 47.80 -42.11 -3.41
C GLY A 75 46.35 -42.54 -3.12
N ARG A 76 45.37 -41.62 -3.19
CA ARG A 76 43.95 -41.95 -3.05
C ARG A 76 43.28 -42.07 -4.44
N PRO A 77 42.49 -43.12 -4.71
CA PRO A 77 41.80 -43.26 -5.99
C PRO A 77 40.76 -42.14 -6.13
N TRP A 78 40.86 -41.38 -7.21
CA TRP A 78 39.86 -40.38 -7.57
C TRP A 78 38.53 -41.09 -7.88
N ARG A 79 37.46 -40.67 -7.22
CA ARG A 79 36.09 -40.98 -7.61
C ARG A 79 35.47 -39.68 -8.10
N PRO A 80 34.75 -39.68 -9.24
CA PRO A 80 33.93 -38.53 -9.60
C PRO A 80 33.00 -38.25 -8.43
N GLY A 81 33.16 -37.10 -7.78
CA GLY A 81 32.09 -36.59 -6.92
C GLY A 81 30.85 -36.42 -7.79
N THR A 82 29.67 -36.66 -7.24
CA THR A 82 28.44 -36.29 -7.94
C THR A 82 28.59 -34.83 -8.36
N PRO A 83 28.51 -34.50 -9.67
CA PRO A 83 28.52 -33.10 -10.06
C PRO A 83 27.45 -32.40 -9.23
N PRO A 84 27.72 -31.18 -8.71
CA PRO A 84 26.70 -30.43 -8.00
C PRO A 84 25.43 -30.45 -8.87
N PRO A 85 24.24 -30.62 -8.26
CA PRO A 85 22.99 -30.61 -9.01
C PRO A 85 23.04 -29.42 -9.97
N ALA A 86 22.65 -29.66 -11.23
CA ALA A 86 22.70 -28.62 -12.25
C ALA A 86 22.13 -27.33 -11.64
N PRO A 87 22.82 -26.18 -11.78
CA PRO A 87 22.31 -24.94 -11.25
C PRO A 87 20.87 -24.80 -11.75
N ILE A 88 19.94 -24.71 -10.80
CA ILE A 88 18.55 -24.39 -11.15
C ILE A 88 18.65 -23.07 -11.88
N ASP A 89 18.32 -23.08 -13.17
CA ASP A 89 18.35 -21.89 -13.98
C ASP A 89 17.38 -20.87 -13.34
N PRO A 90 17.87 -19.73 -12.83
CA PRO A 90 16.99 -18.69 -12.28
C PRO A 90 16.04 -18.15 -13.36
N ASP A 91 16.33 -18.40 -14.64
CA ASP A 91 15.51 -18.01 -15.79
C ASP A 91 14.54 -19.10 -16.27
N LEU A 92 14.41 -20.24 -15.56
CA LEU A 92 13.30 -21.18 -15.80
C LEU A 92 12.05 -20.71 -15.03
N PRO A 93 11.05 -20.08 -15.68
CA PRO A 93 9.84 -19.65 -14.99
C PRO A 93 9.01 -20.86 -14.59
N SER A 94 9.04 -21.22 -13.31
CA SER A 94 7.82 -21.72 -12.68
C SER A 94 6.82 -20.55 -12.68
N ALA A 95 5.61 -20.78 -13.19
CA ALA A 95 4.62 -19.76 -13.55
C ALA A 95 4.59 -18.52 -12.61
N ASP A 96 4.53 -17.32 -13.18
CA ASP A 96 4.36 -16.06 -12.44
C ASP A 96 3.17 -16.19 -11.45
N ILE A 97 3.43 -16.01 -10.16
CA ILE A 97 2.39 -16.07 -9.13
C ILE A 97 1.82 -14.67 -8.93
N ARG A 98 0.56 -14.47 -9.34
CA ARG A 98 -0.15 -13.20 -9.19
C ARG A 98 -1.05 -13.21 -7.95
N ILE A 99 -1.02 -12.10 -7.22
CA ILE A 99 -1.88 -11.80 -6.07
C ILE A 99 -2.61 -10.50 -6.36
N GLY A 100 -3.94 -10.56 -6.37
CA GLY A 100 -4.80 -9.43 -6.69
C GLY A 100 -5.26 -8.68 -5.45
N TYR A 101 -5.33 -7.35 -5.53
CA TYR A 101 -5.96 -6.54 -4.49
C TYR A 101 -6.93 -5.50 -5.08
N ALA A 102 -8.14 -5.44 -4.51
CA ALA A 102 -9.23 -4.55 -4.92
C ALA A 102 -9.82 -3.79 -3.74
N ARG A 103 -10.18 -2.51 -3.95
CA ARG A 103 -10.76 -1.65 -2.91
C ARG A 103 -11.87 -0.76 -3.45
N CYS A 104 -12.95 -0.59 -2.69
CA CYS A 104 -13.96 0.45 -2.94
C CYS A 104 -14.34 1.20 -1.65
N SER A 105 -14.64 2.50 -1.76
CA SER A 105 -14.97 3.36 -0.61
C SER A 105 -16.45 3.36 -0.25
N THR A 106 -17.37 3.19 -1.21
CA THR A 106 -18.83 3.29 -0.97
C THR A 106 -19.69 2.53 -1.99
N LEU A 107 -19.32 2.50 -3.27
CA LEU A 107 -20.14 1.93 -4.35
C LEU A 107 -19.83 0.44 -4.58
N GLY A 108 -20.86 -0.42 -4.51
CA GLY A 108 -20.72 -1.86 -4.75
C GLY A 108 -20.30 -2.19 -6.18
N HIS A 109 -20.90 -1.53 -7.17
CA HIS A 109 -20.63 -1.75 -8.59
C HIS A 109 -19.16 -1.51 -9.00
N GLU A 110 -18.45 -0.62 -8.29
CA GLU A 110 -17.04 -0.34 -8.55
C GLU A 110 -16.12 -1.48 -8.08
N LEU A 111 -16.56 -2.27 -7.08
CA LEU A 111 -15.78 -3.40 -6.59
C LEU A 111 -15.90 -4.60 -7.54
N ASP A 112 -17.11 -4.89 -8.00
CA ASP A 112 -17.37 -6.01 -8.90
C ASP A 112 -16.58 -5.86 -10.20
N SER A 113 -16.57 -4.64 -10.78
CA SER A 113 -15.76 -4.34 -11.98
C SER A 113 -14.26 -4.56 -11.76
N GLN A 114 -13.72 -4.25 -10.58
CA GLN A 114 -12.31 -4.51 -10.25
C GLN A 114 -12.04 -6.01 -10.11
N LEU A 115 -12.93 -6.75 -9.47
CA LEU A 115 -12.82 -8.20 -9.29
C LEU A 115 -12.89 -8.92 -10.64
N ASP A 116 -13.77 -8.50 -11.53
CA ASP A 116 -13.89 -9.02 -12.88
C ASP A 116 -12.63 -8.74 -13.70
N ALA A 117 -12.05 -7.54 -13.58
CA ALA A 117 -10.78 -7.21 -14.25
C ALA A 117 -9.61 -8.07 -13.74
N LEU A 118 -9.50 -8.27 -12.41
CA LEU A 118 -8.46 -9.13 -11.82
C LEU A 118 -8.65 -10.61 -12.20
N THR A 119 -9.89 -11.08 -12.24
CA THR A 119 -10.21 -12.45 -12.66
C THR A 119 -9.94 -12.65 -14.16
N GLY A 120 -10.29 -11.66 -14.99
CA GLY A 120 -10.02 -11.64 -16.43
C GLY A 120 -8.53 -11.60 -16.75
N HIS A 121 -7.70 -11.06 -15.86
CA HIS A 121 -6.24 -11.10 -15.93
C HIS A 121 -5.63 -12.45 -15.51
N GLY A 122 -6.46 -13.45 -15.22
CA GLY A 122 -6.02 -14.82 -14.90
C GLY A 122 -5.58 -15.03 -13.45
N ILE A 123 -5.94 -14.12 -12.53
CA ILE A 123 -5.64 -14.27 -11.11
C ILE A 123 -6.69 -15.22 -10.48
N PRO A 124 -6.28 -16.33 -9.83
CA PRO A 124 -7.21 -17.21 -9.16
C PRO A 124 -7.97 -16.47 -8.06
N ARG A 125 -9.28 -16.74 -7.91
CA ARG A 125 -10.10 -16.10 -6.85
C ARG A 125 -9.54 -16.26 -5.44
N GLY A 126 -8.84 -17.37 -5.16
CA GLY A 126 -8.17 -17.60 -3.87
C GLY A 126 -7.01 -16.64 -3.57
N ASN A 127 -6.47 -15.98 -4.60
CA ASN A 127 -5.37 -15.02 -4.49
C ASN A 127 -5.85 -13.56 -4.65
N ILE A 128 -7.16 -13.30 -4.67
CA ILE A 128 -7.73 -11.96 -4.78
C ILE A 128 -8.26 -11.52 -3.41
N PHE A 129 -7.74 -10.41 -2.91
CA PHE A 129 -8.15 -9.79 -1.67
C PHE A 129 -8.98 -8.53 -1.95
N SER A 130 -10.16 -8.42 -1.35
CA SER A 130 -11.04 -7.26 -1.55
C SER A 130 -11.51 -6.66 -0.22
N GLU A 131 -11.62 -5.34 -0.19
CA GLU A 131 -12.20 -4.62 0.96
C GLU A 131 -13.05 -3.42 0.56
N LYS A 132 -14.09 -3.18 1.37
CA LYS A 132 -14.98 -2.02 1.26
C LYS A 132 -14.63 -0.99 2.33
N ILE A 133 -13.49 -0.34 2.16
CA ILE A 133 -12.92 0.60 3.13
C ILE A 133 -12.58 1.92 2.42
N SER A 134 -12.95 3.02 3.04
CA SER A 134 -12.58 4.36 2.57
C SER A 134 -11.08 4.58 2.67
N THR A 135 -10.51 5.27 1.69
CA THR A 135 -9.10 5.68 1.63
C THR A 135 -8.64 6.49 2.87
N ARG A 136 -9.57 7.04 3.66
CA ARG A 136 -9.26 7.76 4.91
C ARG A 136 -8.85 6.84 6.07
N ILE A 137 -9.20 5.56 6.02
CA ILE A 137 -8.92 4.62 7.10
C ILE A 137 -7.50 4.06 6.92
N ARG A 138 -6.66 4.21 7.96
CA ARG A 138 -5.26 3.78 7.94
C ARG A 138 -5.08 2.27 8.00
N VAL A 139 -5.91 1.60 8.80
CA VAL A 139 -5.83 0.16 9.01
C VAL A 139 -6.61 -0.56 7.92
N ARG A 140 -5.91 -1.38 7.14
CA ARG A 140 -6.48 -2.10 5.99
C ARG A 140 -6.21 -3.60 6.16
N PRO A 141 -7.10 -4.32 6.85
CA PRO A 141 -6.83 -5.71 7.24
C PRO A 141 -6.64 -6.63 6.03
N LYS A 142 -7.40 -6.42 4.94
CA LYS A 142 -7.30 -7.26 3.74
C LYS A 142 -6.07 -6.92 2.90
N PHE A 143 -5.66 -5.66 2.90
CA PHE A 143 -4.41 -5.25 2.27
C PHE A 143 -3.18 -5.83 2.99
N GLU A 144 -3.16 -5.78 4.31
CA GLU A 144 -2.09 -6.37 5.13
C GLU A 144 -2.05 -7.90 4.97
N GLU A 145 -3.20 -8.55 4.90
CA GLU A 145 -3.32 -9.99 4.59
C GLU A 145 -2.76 -10.33 3.20
N ALA A 146 -3.07 -9.53 2.18
CA ALA A 146 -2.54 -9.71 0.82
C ALA A 146 -1.01 -9.55 0.77
N LEU A 147 -0.47 -8.53 1.45
CA LEU A 147 0.97 -8.30 1.57
C LEU A 147 1.67 -9.44 2.30
N ARG A 148 1.10 -9.92 3.41
CA ARG A 148 1.64 -11.06 4.16
C ARG A 148 1.68 -12.30 3.28
N THR A 149 0.58 -12.61 2.60
CA THR A 149 0.49 -13.75 1.66
C THR A 149 1.54 -13.64 0.55
N ALA A 150 1.73 -12.45 -0.04
CA ALA A 150 2.74 -12.24 -1.08
C ALA A 150 4.17 -12.49 -0.58
N ARG A 151 4.49 -12.04 0.64
CA ARG A 151 5.80 -12.29 1.27
C ARG A 151 5.99 -13.77 1.59
N GLU A 152 4.98 -14.43 2.12
CA GLU A 152 5.01 -15.87 2.40
C GLU A 152 5.27 -16.65 1.11
N VAL A 153 4.52 -16.36 0.04
CA VAL A 153 4.73 -17.00 -1.27
C VAL A 153 6.15 -16.75 -1.78
N LYS A 154 6.67 -15.52 -1.69
CA LYS A 154 8.03 -15.20 -2.13
C LYS A 154 9.10 -15.92 -1.31
N ALA A 155 8.87 -16.12 -0.02
CA ALA A 155 9.78 -16.87 0.86
C ALA A 155 9.78 -18.38 0.55
N HIS A 156 8.62 -18.97 0.26
CA HIS A 156 8.50 -20.40 -0.08
C HIS A 156 8.96 -20.72 -1.51
N ALA A 157 8.81 -19.78 -2.44
CA ALA A 157 9.17 -19.94 -3.84
C ALA A 157 10.10 -18.81 -4.32
N PRO A 158 11.38 -18.80 -3.88
CA PRO A 158 12.31 -17.70 -4.19
C PRO A 158 12.58 -17.55 -5.69
N HIS A 159 12.53 -18.67 -6.43
CA HIS A 159 12.74 -18.75 -7.88
C HIS A 159 11.53 -18.27 -8.70
N CYS A 160 10.35 -18.10 -8.08
CA CYS A 160 9.16 -17.60 -8.78
C CYS A 160 9.11 -16.06 -8.73
N ARG A 161 8.56 -15.47 -9.80
CA ARG A 161 8.18 -14.06 -9.80
C ARG A 161 6.84 -13.94 -9.09
N VAL A 162 6.80 -13.16 -8.02
CA VAL A 162 5.57 -12.85 -7.30
C VAL A 162 5.14 -11.44 -7.68
N ILE A 163 3.98 -11.34 -8.31
CA ILE A 163 3.43 -10.10 -8.85
C ILE A 163 2.21 -9.70 -8.01
N PHE A 164 2.27 -8.52 -7.42
CA PHE A 164 1.18 -7.89 -6.70
C PHE A 164 0.41 -7.00 -7.67
N THR A 165 -0.76 -7.46 -8.09
CA THR A 165 -1.57 -6.82 -9.13
C THR A 165 -2.71 -6.03 -8.49
N VAL A 166 -2.85 -4.77 -8.90
CA VAL A 166 -3.96 -3.90 -8.50
C VAL A 166 -4.66 -3.34 -9.73
N TYR A 167 -5.94 -2.98 -9.59
CA TYR A 167 -6.67 -2.37 -10.70
C TYR A 167 -6.05 -1.03 -11.11
N GLU A 168 -5.79 -0.14 -10.15
CA GLU A 168 -5.29 1.21 -10.43
C GLU A 168 -4.56 1.79 -9.21
N MET A 169 -3.60 2.69 -9.44
CA MET A 169 -2.76 3.29 -8.39
C MET A 169 -3.56 3.95 -7.26
N LYS A 170 -4.66 4.66 -7.55
CA LYS A 170 -5.51 5.30 -6.51
C LYS A 170 -6.15 4.30 -5.55
N ARG A 171 -6.11 2.98 -5.83
CA ARG A 171 -6.60 1.93 -4.93
C ARG A 171 -5.56 1.49 -3.90
N LEU A 172 -4.29 1.75 -4.19
CA LEU A 172 -3.14 1.25 -3.43
C LEU A 172 -2.78 2.14 -2.23
N GLY A 173 -2.93 3.46 -2.36
CA GLY A 173 -2.54 4.43 -1.33
C GLY A 173 -3.41 5.69 -1.29
N ARG A 174 -3.25 6.47 -0.23
CA ARG A 174 -4.00 7.69 0.09
C ARG A 174 -3.30 8.97 -0.36
N ASP A 175 -1.99 8.95 -0.48
CA ASP A 175 -1.17 10.09 -0.87
C ASP A 175 0.02 9.56 -1.69
N ALA A 176 0.71 10.45 -2.39
CA ALA A 176 1.86 10.07 -3.21
C ALA A 176 3.00 9.47 -2.36
N ALA A 177 3.14 9.93 -1.11
CA ALA A 177 4.14 9.45 -0.16
C ALA A 177 3.90 7.98 0.21
N GLU A 178 2.67 7.60 0.55
CA GLU A 178 2.27 6.23 0.88
C GLU A 178 2.43 5.31 -0.33
N LEU A 179 2.04 5.76 -1.52
CA LEU A 179 2.24 5.01 -2.77
C LEU A 179 3.72 4.72 -3.03
N THR A 180 4.57 5.74 -2.88
CA THR A 180 6.02 5.61 -3.08
C THR A 180 6.64 4.70 -2.02
N ALA A 181 6.29 4.90 -0.75
CA ALA A 181 6.75 4.04 0.34
C ALA A 181 6.33 2.58 0.12
N LEU A 182 5.12 2.35 -0.42
CA LEU A 182 4.67 1.01 -0.71
C LEU A 182 5.39 0.38 -1.90
N ALA A 183 5.62 1.13 -2.97
CA ALA A 183 6.38 0.66 -4.11
C ALA A 183 7.81 0.28 -3.70
N ASP A 184 8.47 1.13 -2.89
CA ASP A 184 9.80 0.85 -2.35
C ASP A 184 9.77 -0.39 -1.41
N HIS A 185 8.73 -0.51 -0.58
CA HIS A 185 8.54 -1.65 0.29
C HIS A 185 8.34 -2.96 -0.49
N LEU A 186 7.49 -2.99 -1.52
CA LEU A 186 7.31 -4.16 -2.39
C LEU A 186 8.63 -4.55 -3.08
N THR A 187 9.34 -3.56 -3.63
CA THR A 187 10.65 -3.74 -4.27
C THR A 187 11.67 -4.35 -3.31
N ALA A 188 11.75 -3.85 -2.07
CA ALA A 188 12.67 -4.35 -1.04
C ALA A 188 12.42 -5.82 -0.67
N HIS A 189 11.19 -6.30 -0.82
CA HIS A 189 10.82 -7.70 -0.59
C HIS A 189 10.87 -8.58 -1.85
N GLY A 190 11.36 -8.05 -2.98
CA GLY A 190 11.43 -8.79 -4.24
C GLY A 190 10.05 -9.10 -4.86
N LEU A 191 9.05 -8.30 -4.51
CA LEU A 191 7.71 -8.34 -5.08
C LEU A 191 7.61 -7.35 -6.23
N ILE A 192 6.93 -7.73 -7.30
CA ILE A 192 6.72 -6.88 -8.48
C ILE A 192 5.35 -6.24 -8.35
N LEU A 193 5.23 -4.92 -8.54
CA LEU A 193 3.93 -4.24 -8.58
C LEU A 193 3.41 -4.22 -10.04
N GLU A 194 2.13 -4.54 -10.24
CA GLU A 194 1.45 -4.47 -11.53
C GLU A 194 0.14 -3.69 -11.40
N MET A 195 -0.16 -2.85 -12.38
CA MET A 195 -1.40 -2.07 -12.47
C MET A 195 -2.16 -2.43 -13.74
N LEU A 196 -3.45 -2.73 -13.65
CA LEU A 196 -4.25 -3.11 -14.82
C LEU A 196 -4.78 -1.92 -15.62
N ALA A 197 -5.02 -0.80 -14.95
CA ALA A 197 -5.64 0.40 -15.50
C ALA A 197 -5.01 1.67 -14.90
N GLY A 198 -5.39 2.80 -15.49
CA GLY A 198 -4.89 4.13 -15.12
C GLY A 198 -3.79 4.63 -16.07
N PRO A 199 -3.08 5.70 -15.69
CA PRO A 199 -2.11 6.36 -16.56
C PRO A 199 -0.82 5.57 -16.77
N LEU A 200 -0.55 4.58 -15.91
CA LEU A 200 0.65 3.74 -15.97
C LEU A 200 0.27 2.25 -15.86
N PRO A 201 -0.38 1.67 -16.88
CA PRO A 201 -0.73 0.25 -16.88
C PRO A 201 0.50 -0.63 -17.13
N GLY A 202 0.48 -1.84 -16.59
CA GLY A 202 1.53 -2.84 -16.70
C GLY A 202 2.38 -2.98 -15.45
N ILE A 203 3.56 -3.58 -15.62
CA ILE A 203 4.50 -3.83 -14.53
C ILE A 203 5.25 -2.54 -14.19
N TYR A 204 5.26 -2.21 -12.90
CA TYR A 204 6.04 -1.11 -12.36
C TYR A 204 7.54 -1.41 -12.46
N ASP A 205 8.27 -0.48 -13.07
CA ASP A 205 9.73 -0.48 -13.12
C ASP A 205 10.30 0.44 -12.01
N PRO A 206 11.04 -0.10 -11.03
CA PRO A 206 11.65 0.69 -9.97
C PRO A 206 12.91 1.46 -10.41
N THR A 207 13.34 1.38 -11.68
CA THR A 207 14.51 2.10 -12.19
C THR A 207 14.19 3.54 -12.63
N GLY A 208 15.22 4.39 -12.74
CA GLY A 208 15.12 5.86 -12.86
C GLY A 208 13.89 6.42 -13.60
N PRO A 209 13.68 6.09 -14.89
CA PRO A 209 12.52 6.57 -15.65
C PRO A 209 11.17 6.07 -15.09
N GLY A 210 11.07 4.79 -14.72
CA GLY A 210 9.85 4.19 -14.16
C GLY A 210 9.50 4.75 -12.78
N LYS A 211 10.51 4.93 -11.91
CA LYS A 211 10.32 5.57 -10.60
C LYS A 211 9.89 7.03 -10.71
N LEU A 212 10.44 7.78 -11.68
CA LEU A 212 10.04 9.16 -11.94
C LEU A 212 8.58 9.26 -12.43
N LEU A 213 8.21 8.44 -13.41
CA LEU A 213 6.84 8.41 -13.94
C LEU A 213 5.83 8.01 -12.86
N PHE A 214 6.18 7.02 -12.03
CA PHE A 214 5.35 6.63 -10.89
C PHE A 214 5.14 7.77 -9.90
N ALA A 215 6.21 8.48 -9.51
CA ALA A 215 6.11 9.62 -8.60
C ALA A 215 5.27 10.77 -9.19
N PHE A 216 5.44 11.06 -10.49
CA PHE A 216 4.67 12.08 -11.20
C PHE A 216 3.17 11.75 -11.19
N PHE A 217 2.79 10.55 -11.60
CA PHE A 217 1.38 10.16 -11.60
C PHE A 217 0.83 10.02 -10.18
N ALA A 218 1.63 9.61 -9.21
CA ALA A 218 1.20 9.53 -7.82
C ALA A 218 0.84 10.92 -7.28
N ALA A 219 1.66 11.94 -7.60
CA ALA A 219 1.37 13.34 -7.27
C ALA A 219 0.14 13.85 -8.03
N MET A 220 0.01 13.57 -9.33
CA MET A 220 -1.16 13.96 -10.11
C MET A 220 -2.47 13.37 -9.54
N ALA A 221 -2.46 12.08 -9.16
CA ALA A 221 -3.61 11.43 -8.54
C ALA A 221 -3.93 11.95 -7.13
N GLU A 222 -2.98 12.57 -6.44
CA GLU A 222 -3.19 13.30 -5.19
C GLU A 222 -3.84 14.66 -5.47
N THR A 223 -3.32 15.43 -6.43
CA THR A 223 -3.88 16.72 -6.86
C THR A 223 -5.32 16.57 -7.35
N GLU A 224 -5.66 15.56 -8.14
CA GLU A 224 -7.04 15.32 -8.57
C GLU A 224 -8.00 15.14 -7.39
N ARG A 225 -7.54 14.50 -6.31
CA ARG A 225 -8.35 14.29 -5.11
C ARG A 225 -8.51 15.56 -4.31
N GLU A 226 -7.48 16.41 -4.24
CA GLU A 226 -7.60 17.72 -3.61
C GLU A 226 -8.49 18.64 -4.44
N ASN A 227 -8.39 18.65 -5.77
CA ASN A 227 -9.28 19.42 -6.65
C ASN A 227 -10.76 19.04 -6.42
N ILE A 228 -11.09 17.75 -6.31
CA ILE A 228 -12.47 17.32 -5.98
C ILE A 228 -12.93 17.90 -4.64
N ARG A 229 -12.03 17.95 -3.65
CA ARG A 229 -12.32 18.49 -2.33
C ARG A 229 -12.51 20.00 -2.37
N GLU A 230 -11.63 20.72 -3.07
CA GLU A 230 -11.71 22.17 -3.27
C GLU A 230 -13.02 22.54 -3.97
N SER A 231 -13.33 21.91 -5.10
CA SER A 231 -14.61 22.14 -5.80
C SER A 231 -15.83 21.82 -4.92
N THR A 232 -15.73 20.83 -4.02
CA THR A 232 -16.81 20.54 -3.07
C THR A 232 -16.97 21.66 -2.04
N LEU A 233 -15.85 22.20 -1.53
CA LEU A 233 -15.86 23.30 -0.56
C LEU A 233 -16.38 24.59 -1.20
N GLU A 234 -15.95 24.90 -2.42
CA GLU A 234 -16.47 26.04 -3.21
C GLU A 234 -17.96 25.91 -3.48
N GLY A 235 -18.42 24.70 -3.79
CA GLY A 235 -19.85 24.41 -3.97
C GLY A 235 -20.64 24.61 -2.68
N LEU A 236 -20.10 24.17 -1.53
CA LEU A 236 -20.71 24.37 -0.21
C LEU A 236 -20.74 25.84 0.19
N ASP A 237 -19.67 26.59 -0.07
CA ASP A 237 -19.59 28.02 0.19
C ASP A 237 -20.59 28.80 -0.69
N THR A 238 -20.66 28.47 -1.98
CA THR A 238 -21.65 29.04 -2.91
C THR A 238 -23.08 28.72 -2.47
N ALA A 239 -23.34 27.51 -1.98
CA ALA A 239 -24.64 27.13 -1.42
C ALA A 239 -24.94 27.92 -0.13
N ALA A 240 -23.95 28.09 0.75
CA ALA A 240 -24.08 28.86 1.98
C ALA A 240 -24.37 30.35 1.70
N ARG A 241 -23.71 30.96 0.72
CA ARG A 241 -24.00 32.34 0.25
C ARG A 241 -25.43 32.48 -0.28
N LYS A 242 -26.00 31.42 -0.87
CA LYS A 242 -27.42 31.35 -1.29
C LYS A 242 -28.38 31.01 -0.14
N GLY A 243 -27.92 31.02 1.12
CA GLY A 243 -28.69 30.67 2.31
C GLY A 243 -29.00 29.17 2.46
N LYS A 244 -28.40 28.31 1.62
CA LYS A 244 -28.57 26.85 1.68
C LYS A 244 -27.44 26.25 2.51
N HIS A 245 -27.62 26.24 3.81
CA HIS A 245 -26.70 25.59 4.72
C HIS A 245 -26.96 24.08 4.78
N GLY A 246 -25.91 23.28 4.53
CA GLY A 246 -25.95 21.84 4.77
C GLY A 246 -26.05 21.51 6.26
N GLY A 247 -26.22 20.23 6.58
CA GLY A 247 -26.30 19.75 7.96
C GLY A 247 -27.64 19.11 8.31
N ARG A 248 -27.78 18.67 9.57
CA ARG A 248 -29.02 18.05 10.05
C ARG A 248 -30.04 19.16 10.34
N PRO A 249 -31.25 19.12 9.73
CA PRO A 249 -32.30 20.09 10.03
C PRO A 249 -32.62 20.13 11.54
N SER A 250 -32.91 21.32 12.07
CA SER A 250 -33.38 21.45 13.45
C SER A 250 -34.67 20.65 13.64
N VAL A 251 -34.75 19.94 14.76
CA VAL A 251 -35.94 19.17 15.14
C VAL A 251 -36.97 20.06 15.85
N ILE A 252 -36.51 21.13 16.51
CA ILE A 252 -37.36 22.12 17.17
C ILE A 252 -37.59 23.26 16.19
N THR A 253 -38.84 23.49 15.82
CA THR A 253 -39.25 24.67 15.03
C THR A 253 -39.42 25.88 15.93
N ASP A 254 -39.50 27.05 15.31
CA ASP A 254 -39.73 28.32 16.03
C ASP A 254 -41.08 28.31 16.78
N ASP A 255 -42.14 27.79 16.14
CA ASP A 255 -43.45 27.61 16.79
C ASP A 255 -43.40 26.71 18.03
N MET A 256 -42.63 25.61 17.95
CA MET A 256 -42.42 24.71 19.09
C MET A 256 -41.66 25.43 20.20
N LEU A 257 -40.64 26.22 19.87
CA LEU A 257 -39.86 26.98 20.83
C LEU A 257 -40.72 28.04 21.53
N HIS A 258 -41.53 28.80 20.80
CA HIS A 258 -42.48 29.75 21.37
C HIS A 258 -43.50 29.08 22.30
N THR A 259 -44.01 27.92 21.91
CA THR A 259 -44.93 27.13 22.74
C THR A 259 -44.28 26.72 24.06
N VAL A 260 -43.03 26.23 23.99
CA VAL A 260 -42.25 25.85 25.18
C VAL A 260 -41.99 27.06 26.08
N LEU A 261 -41.55 28.19 25.52
CA LEU A 261 -41.26 29.40 26.30
C LEU A 261 -42.51 29.90 27.04
N ARG A 262 -43.66 29.94 26.35
CA ARG A 262 -44.94 30.37 26.92
C ARG A 262 -45.41 29.45 28.05
N ARG A 263 -45.41 28.13 27.83
CA ARG A 263 -45.86 27.16 28.85
C ARG A 263 -44.92 27.12 30.05
N ARG A 264 -43.61 27.27 29.82
CA ARG A 264 -42.63 27.37 30.90
C ARG A 264 -42.83 28.64 31.73
N ALA A 265 -43.21 29.76 31.13
CA ALA A 265 -43.58 30.98 31.86
C ALA A 265 -44.83 30.79 32.73
N ASN A 266 -45.73 29.88 32.36
CA ASN A 266 -46.89 29.47 33.16
C ASN A 266 -46.56 28.44 34.26
N GLY A 267 -45.29 28.03 34.40
CA GLY A 267 -44.83 27.11 35.44
C GLY A 267 -44.83 25.61 35.07
N GLU A 268 -45.14 25.25 33.83
CA GLU A 268 -45.06 23.85 33.37
C GLU A 268 -43.59 23.39 33.21
N SER A 269 -43.32 22.13 33.56
CA SER A 269 -41.99 21.53 33.38
C SER A 269 -41.76 21.08 31.94
N VAL A 270 -40.50 20.96 31.50
CA VAL A 270 -40.18 20.56 30.12
C VAL A 270 -40.67 19.14 29.82
N GLU A 271 -40.70 18.26 30.83
CA GLU A 271 -41.23 16.90 30.72
C GLU A 271 -42.74 16.88 30.47
N GLN A 272 -43.48 17.84 31.03
CA GLN A 272 -44.92 17.98 30.82
C GLN A 272 -45.24 18.54 29.42
N ILE A 273 -44.38 19.42 28.90
CA ILE A 273 -44.56 20.06 27.59
C ILE A 273 -44.14 19.13 26.44
N GLN A 274 -43.10 18.31 26.64
CA GLN A 274 -42.50 17.45 25.62
C GLN A 274 -43.49 16.56 24.83
N PRO A 275 -44.44 15.84 25.45
CA PRO A 275 -45.34 14.94 24.71
C PRO A 275 -46.24 15.68 23.72
N ASP A 276 -46.60 16.93 24.01
CA ASP A 276 -47.49 17.75 23.18
C ASP A 276 -46.78 18.31 21.93
N LEU A 277 -45.45 18.26 21.89
CA LEU A 277 -44.65 18.73 20.77
C LEU A 277 -44.49 17.62 19.74
N ILE A 278 -44.79 17.91 18.47
CA ILE A 278 -44.71 16.94 17.37
C ILE A 278 -43.69 17.41 16.33
N ILE A 279 -42.76 16.52 15.96
CA ILE A 279 -41.77 16.80 14.92
C ILE A 279 -42.46 16.76 13.53
N PRO A 280 -42.37 17.84 12.73
CA PRO A 280 -43.10 17.94 11.46
C PRO A 280 -42.42 17.22 10.28
N THR A 281 -41.09 17.08 10.30
CA THR A 281 -40.30 16.59 9.15
C THR A 281 -39.20 15.59 9.54
N GLY A 282 -38.70 14.85 8.55
CA GLY A 282 -37.58 13.91 8.71
C GLY A 282 -37.98 12.51 9.22
N LYS A 283 -36.97 11.68 9.54
CA LYS A 283 -37.16 10.26 9.91
C LYS A 283 -37.99 10.03 11.18
N ARG A 284 -38.10 11.04 12.05
CA ARG A 284 -38.86 10.98 13.32
C ARG A 284 -40.15 11.80 13.27
N LYS A 285 -40.66 12.08 12.07
CA LYS A 285 -41.93 12.79 11.90
C LYS A 285 -43.04 12.10 12.72
N GLY A 286 -43.85 12.90 13.41
CA GLY A 286 -44.95 12.39 14.26
C GLY A 286 -44.53 11.95 15.66
N GLN A 287 -43.22 11.92 15.97
CA GLN A 287 -42.73 11.64 17.32
C GLN A 287 -42.47 12.94 18.08
N SER A 288 -42.44 12.84 19.41
CA SER A 288 -42.06 13.95 20.27
C SER A 288 -40.53 14.16 20.30
N PRO A 289 -40.05 15.42 20.33
CA PRO A 289 -38.62 15.72 20.41
C PRO A 289 -38.03 15.23 21.74
N SER A 290 -36.73 14.93 21.76
CA SER A 290 -36.07 14.57 23.02
C SER A 290 -36.02 15.77 23.96
N VAL A 291 -36.14 15.53 25.28
CA VAL A 291 -36.01 16.56 26.32
C VAL A 291 -34.68 17.35 26.16
N ALA A 292 -33.59 16.66 25.85
CA ALA A 292 -32.29 17.27 25.58
C ALA A 292 -32.25 18.17 24.33
N SER A 293 -33.11 17.93 23.33
CA SER A 293 -33.25 18.82 22.17
C SER A 293 -33.97 20.11 22.55
N ILE A 294 -34.99 20.01 23.41
CA ILE A 294 -35.74 21.16 23.91
C ILE A 294 -34.83 22.05 24.76
N TYR A 295 -34.08 21.47 25.71
CA TYR A 295 -33.13 22.23 26.53
C TYR A 295 -32.02 22.88 25.70
N ARG A 296 -31.54 22.23 24.63
CA ARG A 296 -30.58 22.86 23.70
C ARG A 296 -31.17 24.07 23.00
N ALA A 297 -32.39 23.97 22.49
CA ALA A 297 -33.07 25.10 21.84
C ALA A 297 -33.30 26.26 22.82
N LEU A 298 -33.71 25.98 24.07
CA LEU A 298 -33.85 26.99 25.11
C LEU A 298 -32.53 27.66 25.47
N ALA A 299 -31.44 26.90 25.56
CA ALA A 299 -30.11 27.45 25.83
C ALA A 299 -29.60 28.32 24.67
N GLU A 300 -29.85 27.93 23.43
CA GLU A 300 -29.53 28.76 22.25
C GLU A 300 -30.35 30.06 22.24
N HIS A 301 -31.65 30.00 22.55
CA HIS A 301 -32.49 31.19 22.70
C HIS A 301 -31.97 32.13 23.79
N ALA A 302 -31.68 31.59 24.98
CA ALA A 302 -31.16 32.38 26.10
C ALA A 302 -29.81 33.04 25.77
N LYS A 303 -28.93 32.36 25.02
CA LYS A 303 -27.67 32.95 24.54
C LYS A 303 -27.90 34.10 23.58
N ARG A 304 -28.88 33.99 22.67
CA ARG A 304 -29.24 35.06 21.73
C ARG A 304 -29.75 36.30 22.47
N GLU A 305 -30.57 36.10 23.50
CA GLU A 305 -31.06 37.23 24.31
C GLU A 305 -29.99 37.85 25.21
N ALA A 306 -29.06 37.05 25.73
CA ALA A 306 -27.99 37.54 26.59
C ALA A 306 -26.92 38.36 25.85
N TYR A 307 -26.72 38.11 24.55
CA TYR A 307 -25.67 38.74 23.74
C TYR A 307 -26.18 39.18 22.37
N PRO A 308 -27.14 40.12 22.30
CA PRO A 308 -27.74 40.54 21.03
C PRO A 308 -26.71 41.16 20.08
N GLU A 309 -25.82 42.01 20.60
CA GLU A 309 -24.76 42.67 19.81
C GLU A 309 -23.77 41.66 19.20
N ALA A 310 -23.46 40.58 19.92
CA ALA A 310 -22.57 39.54 19.41
C ALA A 310 -23.21 38.72 18.28
N VAL A 311 -24.53 38.52 18.32
CA VAL A 311 -25.29 37.85 17.26
C VAL A 311 -25.38 38.75 16.02
N GLU A 312 -25.66 40.04 16.22
CA GLU A 312 -25.64 41.02 15.13
C GLU A 312 -24.27 41.15 14.48
N GLN A 313 -23.19 41.22 15.29
CA GLN A 313 -21.83 41.23 14.78
C GLN A 313 -21.51 39.95 14.01
N ALA A 314 -21.90 38.77 14.51
CA ALA A 314 -21.70 37.51 13.79
C ALA A 314 -22.46 37.47 12.45
N HIS A 315 -23.68 38.04 12.40
CA HIS A 315 -24.43 38.19 11.15
C HIS A 315 -23.75 39.18 10.18
N ALA A 316 -23.19 40.28 10.70
CA ALA A 316 -22.46 41.27 9.92
C ALA A 316 -21.14 40.71 9.36
N ASP A 317 -20.35 40.02 10.18
CA ASP A 317 -19.11 39.34 9.79
C ASP A 317 -19.40 38.27 8.73
N PHE A 318 -20.51 37.53 8.89
CA PHE A 318 -20.96 36.55 7.90
C PHE A 318 -21.36 37.21 6.57
N ALA A 319 -22.08 38.34 6.61
CA ALA A 319 -22.45 39.10 5.42
C ALA A 319 -21.21 39.69 4.71
N ALA A 320 -20.20 40.15 5.46
CA ALA A 320 -18.94 40.64 4.92
C ALA A 320 -18.13 39.53 4.24
N LEU A 321 -18.08 38.32 4.82
CA LEU A 321 -17.46 37.15 4.20
C LEU A 321 -18.19 36.72 2.92
N ALA A 322 -19.51 36.86 2.86
CA ALA A 322 -20.31 36.58 1.68
C ALA A 322 -20.12 37.61 0.54
N GLY A 323 -19.67 38.84 0.86
CA GLY A 323 -19.53 39.97 -0.07
C GLY A 323 -18.13 40.19 -0.65
N ASN A 324 -17.10 39.45 -0.21
CA ASN A 324 -15.77 39.54 -0.81
C ASN A 324 -15.75 38.83 -2.17
N GLU A 325 -16.11 39.56 -3.22
CA GLU A 325 -15.85 39.22 -4.61
C GLU A 325 -14.34 38.97 -4.80
N VAL A 326 -13.99 37.77 -5.25
CA VAL A 326 -12.66 37.52 -5.85
C VAL A 326 -12.59 38.40 -7.11
N PRO A 327 -11.59 39.27 -7.27
CA PRO A 327 -11.47 40.06 -8.49
C PRO A 327 -11.38 39.12 -9.68
N GLU A 328 -12.22 39.35 -10.70
CA GLU A 328 -12.20 38.59 -11.95
C GLU A 328 -10.76 38.52 -12.49
N PRO A 329 -10.30 37.36 -13.00
CA PRO A 329 -9.01 37.29 -13.65
C PRO A 329 -9.02 38.23 -14.86
N CYS A 330 -8.21 39.29 -14.82
CA CYS A 330 -7.96 40.19 -15.94
C CYS A 330 -7.58 39.38 -17.20
N THR A 331 -8.55 39.10 -18.07
CA THR A 331 -8.28 38.63 -19.42
C THR A 331 -7.92 39.84 -20.30
N GLU A 332 -6.70 40.34 -20.18
CA GLU A 332 -6.09 41.16 -21.23
C GLU A 332 -5.64 40.24 -22.38
N THR A 333 -6.57 39.90 -23.27
CA THR A 333 -6.21 39.35 -24.57
C THR A 333 -5.78 40.52 -25.47
N LYS A 334 -4.50 40.90 -25.40
CA LYS A 334 -3.89 41.78 -26.41
C LYS A 334 -3.87 41.05 -27.75
N VAL A 335 -4.82 41.40 -28.62
CA VAL A 335 -4.77 41.09 -30.04
C VAL A 335 -3.62 41.91 -30.65
N LEU A 336 -2.48 41.26 -30.87
CA LEU A 336 -1.41 41.79 -31.72
C LEU A 336 -1.87 41.71 -33.17
N THR A 337 -2.36 42.83 -33.69
CA THR A 337 -2.50 43.07 -35.13
C THR A 337 -1.14 43.52 -35.65
N THR A 338 -0.36 42.62 -36.24
CA THR A 338 0.82 42.98 -37.04
C THR A 338 0.43 43.17 -38.50
N ARG A 339 0.78 44.34 -39.04
CA ARG A 339 0.91 44.62 -40.47
C ARG A 339 2.05 43.80 -41.09
#